data_AF-A0A8W8K2V8-F1
#
_entry.id   AF-A0A8W8K2V8-F1
#
_cell.length_a   1.000
_cell.length_b   1.000
_cell.length_c   1.000
_cell.angle_alpha   90.00
_cell.angle_beta   90.00
_cell.angle_gamma   90.00
#
_symmetry.space_group_name_H-M   'P 1'
#
loop_
_entity.id
_entity.type
_entity.pdbx_description
1 polymer ?
#
loop_
_entity_poly.entity_id
_entity_poly.type
_entity_poly.pdbx_seq_one_letter_code
_entity_poly.pdbx_strand_id
1 'polypeptide(L)' 'HYKELFEGSGTGPGEKTLEDKFFEQEVNFMKNSFMQQFQFGVFYAYVKLKEQENRNIIWIAECVAQRHRAKIDSYIPIF' A
#
# COMPACT_ATOMS: atom_id res chain seq x y z
N HIS A 1 8.33 7.14 15.51
CA HIS A 1 7.35 6.57 14.58
C HIS A 1 7.41 7.22 13.20
N TYR A 2 7.09 8.51 13.00
CA TYR A 2 7.22 9.13 11.67
C TYR A 2 8.66 9.25 11.17
N LYS A 3 9.63 9.46 12.07
CA LYS A 3 11.06 9.53 11.74
C LYS A 3 11.54 8.34 10.90
N GLU A 4 11.08 7.13 11.20
CA GLU A 4 11.44 5.89 10.48
C GLU A 4 10.86 5.84 9.06
N LEU A 5 9.68 6.44 8.83
CA LEU A 5 9.08 6.53 7.50
C LEU A 5 9.94 7.43 6.59
N PHE A 6 10.39 8.59 7.11
CA PHE A 6 11.23 9.53 6.38
C PHE A 6 12.65 9.02 6.16
N GLU A 7 13.31 8.46 7.17
CA GLU A 7 14.74 8.09 7.11
C GLU A 7 15.06 6.96 6.12
N GLY A 8 14.10 6.08 5.81
CA GLY A 8 14.32 5.04 4.79
C GLY A 8 13.60 5.30 3.47
N SER A 9 13.03 6.48 3.27
CA SER A 9 12.40 6.85 1.99
C SER A 9 13.46 7.40 1.04
N GLY A 10 13.35 7.06 -0.24
CA GLY A 10 14.33 7.47 -1.23
C GLY A 10 13.74 7.50 -2.63
N THR A 11 14.44 8.17 -3.55
CA THR A 11 14.05 8.31 -4.96
C THR A 11 14.99 7.55 -5.90
N GLY A 12 15.93 6.78 -5.34
CA GLY A 12 16.86 5.95 -6.09
C GLY A 12 16.20 4.75 -6.76
N PRO A 13 16.84 4.13 -7.76
CA PRO A 13 16.32 2.94 -8.42
C PRO A 13 16.16 1.78 -7.43
N GLY A 14 14.92 1.31 -7.24
CA GLY A 14 14.61 0.20 -6.32
C GLY A 14 14.31 0.64 -4.88
N GLU A 15 14.42 1.92 -4.57
CA GLU A 15 13.98 2.48 -3.29
C GLU A 15 12.47 2.72 -3.29
N LYS A 16 11.83 2.52 -2.14
CA LYS A 16 10.43 2.91 -1.93
C LYS A 16 10.36 4.41 -1.69
N THR A 17 9.42 5.04 -2.36
CA THR A 17 9.15 6.45 -2.14
C THR A 17 8.54 6.64 -0.74
N LEU A 18 8.56 7.88 -0.26
CA LEU A 18 7.89 8.22 1.00
C LEU A 18 6.40 7.89 0.95
N GLU A 19 5.77 8.06 -0.22
CA GLU A 19 4.36 7.77 -0.44
C GLU A 19 4.06 6.27 -0.31
N ASP A 20 4.88 5.40 -0.93
CA ASP A 20 4.74 3.94 -0.84
C ASP A 20 4.77 3.48 0.63
N LYS A 21 5.66 4.09 1.43
CA LYS A 21 5.75 3.79 2.85
C LYS A 21 4.54 4.24 3.65
N PHE A 22 3.94 5.37 3.31
CA PHE A 22 2.70 5.80 3.94
C PHE A 22 1.56 4.85 3.62
N PHE A 23 1.45 4.38 2.38
CA PHE A 23 0.43 3.40 2.01
C PHE A 23 0.65 2.05 2.70
N GLU A 24 1.89 1.58 2.85
CA GLU A 24 2.20 0.37 3.63
C GLU A 24 1.76 0.48 5.08
N GLN A 25 2.05 1.63 5.70
CA GLN A 25 1.64 1.88 7.09
C GLN A 25 0.12 2.01 7.22
N GLU A 26 -0.55 2.65 6.27
CA GLU A 26 -2.00 2.74 6.23
C GLU A 26 -2.64 1.35 6.15
N VAL A 27 -2.16 0.49 5.23
CA VAL A 27 -2.62 -0.90 5.11
C VAL A 27 -2.43 -1.67 6.41
N ASN A 28 -1.28 -1.49 7.09
CA ASN A 28 -1.03 -2.13 8.39
C ASN A 28 -2.08 -1.72 9.44
N PHE A 29 -2.40 -0.43 9.55
CA PHE A 29 -3.45 0.03 10.47
C PHE A 29 -4.82 -0.53 10.11
N MET A 30 -5.18 -0.56 8.82
CA MET A 30 -6.45 -1.12 8.39
C MET A 30 -6.55 -2.61 8.70
N LYS A 31 -5.48 -3.39 8.45
CA LYS A 31 -5.41 -4.82 8.84
C LYS A 31 -5.61 -5.00 10.34
N ASN A 32 -4.94 -4.19 11.17
CA ASN A 32 -5.07 -4.26 12.62
C ASN A 32 -6.47 -3.92 13.12
N SER A 33 -7.22 -3.07 12.40
CA SER A 33 -8.63 -2.79 12.74
C SER A 33 -9.50 -4.05 12.73
N PHE A 34 -9.21 -5.03 11.86
CA PHE A 34 -9.92 -6.31 11.80
C PHE A 34 -9.58 -7.27 12.95
N MET A 35 -8.50 -7.01 13.70
CA MET A 35 -8.13 -7.83 14.88
C MET A 35 -9.01 -7.52 16.10
N GLN A 36 -9.71 -6.39 16.09
CA GLN A 36 -10.66 -6.01 17.14
C GLN A 36 -12.10 -6.31 16.68
N GLN A 37 -12.89 -6.93 17.56
CA GLN A 37 -14.30 -7.23 17.30
C GLN A 37 -15.22 -6.12 17.81
N PHE A 38 -16.44 -6.05 17.27
CA PHE A 38 -17.52 -5.15 17.71
C PHE A 38 -17.19 -3.65 17.69
N GLN A 39 -16.40 -3.20 16.70
CA GLN A 39 -16.16 -1.78 16.45
C GLN A 39 -16.57 -1.36 15.03
N PHE A 40 -16.99 -0.11 14.86
CA PHE A 40 -17.37 0.42 13.54
C PHE A 40 -16.16 0.77 12.65
N GLY A 41 -14.94 0.81 13.20
CA GLY A 41 -13.72 1.11 12.43
C GLY A 41 -13.46 0.14 11.27
N VAL A 42 -13.95 -1.10 11.38
CA VAL A 42 -13.80 -2.13 10.33
C VAL A 42 -14.45 -1.75 9.01
N PHE A 43 -15.52 -0.93 9.03
CA PHE A 43 -16.18 -0.46 7.80
C PHE A 43 -15.27 0.50 7.03
N TYR A 44 -14.64 1.44 7.74
CA TYR A 44 -13.66 2.35 7.15
C TYR A 44 -12.45 1.57 6.61
N ALA A 45 -11.91 0.67 7.42
CA ALA A 45 -10.78 -0.17 7.04
C ALA A 45 -11.07 -1.02 5.78
N TYR A 46 -12.28 -1.57 5.68
CA TYR A 46 -12.72 -2.32 4.51
C TYR A 46 -12.69 -1.46 3.24
N VAL A 47 -13.33 -0.28 3.27
CA VAL A 47 -13.38 0.61 2.11
C VAL A 47 -11.96 1.01 1.69
N LYS A 48 -11.09 1.37 2.65
CA LYS A 48 -9.70 1.75 2.35
C LYS A 48 -8.85 0.62 1.79
N LEU A 49 -8.99 -0.61 2.29
CA LEU A 49 -8.30 -1.76 1.71
C LEU A 49 -8.80 -2.07 0.29
N LYS A 50 -10.09 -1.88 0.01
CA LYS A 50 -10.64 -2.03 -1.34
C LYS A 50 -10.15 -0.96 -2.32
N GLU A 51 -10.00 0.28 -1.87
CA GLU A 51 -9.34 1.33 -2.67
C GLU A 51 -7.88 0.95 -2.99
N GLN A 52 -7.13 0.40 -2.03
CA GLN A 52 -5.76 -0.07 -2.27
C GLN A 52 -5.71 -1.28 -3.24
N GLU A 53 -6.65 -2.22 -3.12
CA GLU A 53 -6.77 -3.34 -4.05
C GLU A 53 -6.93 -2.85 -5.50
N ASN A 54 -7.82 -1.88 -5.71
CA ASN A 54 -8.06 -1.30 -7.02
C ASN A 54 -6.81 -0.58 -7.57
N ARG A 55 -6.09 0.17 -6.72
CA ARG A 55 -4.81 0.81 -7.09
C ARG A 55 -3.77 -0.22 -7.52
N ASN A 56 -3.63 -1.33 -6.80
CA ASN A 56 -2.71 -2.41 -7.15
C ASN A 56 -3.05 -3.02 -8.52
N ILE A 57 -4.34 -3.27 -8.80
CA ILE A 57 -4.79 -3.81 -10.09
C ILE A 57 -4.44 -2.84 -11.23
N ILE A 58 -4.72 -1.55 -11.05
CA ILE A 58 -4.40 -0.52 -12.05
C ILE A 58 -2.89 -0.46 -12.30
N TRP A 59 -2.07 -0.45 -11.24
CA TRP A 59 -0.60 -0.46 -11.36
C TRP A 59 -0.08 -1.62 -12.21
N ILE A 60 -0.56 -2.83 -11.93
CA ILE A 60 -0.17 -4.04 -12.67
C ILE A 60 -0.62 -3.91 -14.13
N ALA A 61 -1.85 -3.46 -14.38
CA ALA A 61 -2.39 -3.27 -15.72
C ALA A 61 -1.56 -2.26 -16.54
N GLU A 62 -1.18 -1.13 -15.94
CA GLU A 62 -0.32 -0.11 -16.55
C GLU A 62 1.08 -0.66 -16.86
N CYS A 63 1.69 -1.37 -15.91
CA CYS A 63 3.00 -1.99 -16.12
C CYS A 63 2.98 -3.01 -17.27
N VAL A 64 1.90 -3.79 -17.41
CA VAL A 64 1.70 -4.72 -18.53
C VAL A 64 1.51 -3.97 -19.84
N ALA A 65 0.65 -2.95 -19.86
CA ALA A 65 0.38 -2.15 -21.06
C ALA A 65 1.63 -1.45 -21.60
N GLN A 66 2.49 -0.96 -20.71
CA GLN A 66 3.76 -0.29 -21.05
C GLN A 66 4.93 -1.26 -21.29
N ARG A 67 4.72 -2.58 -21.12
CA ARG A 67 5.78 -3.61 -21.15
C ARG A 67 6.91 -3.39 -20.13
N HIS A 68 6.64 -2.62 -19.06
CA HIS A 68 7.58 -2.34 -17.97
C HIS A 68 7.51 -3.40 -16.87
N ARG A 69 7.82 -4.65 -17.23
CA ARG A 69 7.65 -5.80 -16.33
C ARG A 69 8.57 -5.78 -15.10
N ALA A 70 9.67 -5.03 -15.14
CA ALA A 70 10.63 -4.95 -14.05
C ALA A 70 10.09 -4.33 -12.75
N LYS A 71 8.96 -3.60 -12.80
CA LYS A 71 8.33 -2.94 -11.65
C LYS A 71 6.94 -3.48 -11.29
N ILE A 72 6.53 -4.60 -11.89
CA ILE A 72 5.20 -5.17 -11.63
C ILE A 72 5.03 -5.52 -10.14
N ASP A 73 6.08 -6.01 -9.50
CA ASP A 73 6.06 -6.44 -8.09
C ASP A 73 6.10 -5.28 -7.08
N SER A 74 6.08 -4.02 -7.53
CA SER A 74 6.08 -2.84 -6.66
C SER A 74 4.71 -2.46 -6.10
N TYR A 75 3.70 -3.32 -6.20
CA TYR A 75 2.38 -3.10 -5.57
C TYR A 75 2.43 -3.39 -4.06
N ILE A 76 1.42 -2.92 -3.32
CA ILE A 76 1.38 -3.03 -1.84
C ILE A 76 0.46 -4.18 -1.41
N PRO A 77 0.97 -5.29 -0.84
CA PRO A 77 0.15 -6.45 -0.49
C PRO A 77 -0.84 -6.15 0.66
N ILE A 78 -2.14 -6.41 0.42
CA ILE A 78 -3.22 -6.12 1.38
C ILE A 78 -3.73 -7.33 2.17
N PHE A 79 -3.18 -8.53 1.93
CA PHE A 79 -3.46 -9.74 2.72
C PHE A 79 -2.16 -10.25 3.33
#